data_AF-A0A1A9Z1Q3-F1
#
_entry.id   AF-A0A1A9Z1Q3-F1
#
_cell.length_a   1.000
_cell.length_b   1.000
_cell.length_c   1.000
_cell.angle_alpha   90.00
_cell.angle_beta   90.00
_cell.angle_gamma   90.00
#
_symmetry.space_group_name_H-M   'P 1'
#
loop_
_entity.id
_entity.type
_entity.pdbx_description
1 polymer ?
#
loop_
_entity_poly.entity_id
_entity_poly.type
_entity_poly.pdbx_seq_one_letter_code
_entity_poly.pdbx_strand_id
1 'polypeptide(L)'
;MPWTWFISLEIQFFIMGCLIMLLVKVHVCYAIVIGFSIFIIAWLAATMWLLEPYEEYGYSTTLHYELMSFNLVLDNVCLFVMPYLLGLCLGYVIFKSNHNLNIKSCWCLFLAMIMFSFFGYDLMEQRLSQLVKAFLNTTAHILWCALIIWIILTCMTNFGDLLNNVLNFKYTHTLEQPKSICLLLAPLITRLILFSADTPVYWSIGQVVSYFNFDPRSKINLRMIKF
;
A
#
# COMPACT_ATOMS: atom_id res chain seq x y z
N MET A 1 -3.46 22.18 2.92
CA MET A 1 -2.94 20.96 3.57
C MET A 1 -3.01 19.82 2.56
N PRO A 2 -1.93 19.10 2.27
CA PRO A 2 -1.89 18.03 1.25
C PRO A 2 -2.64 16.75 1.67
N TRP A 3 -3.67 16.83 2.51
CA TRP A 3 -4.39 15.67 3.05
C TRP A 3 -5.89 15.70 2.74
N THR A 4 -6.47 16.90 2.62
CA THR A 4 -7.88 17.07 2.27
C THR A 4 -8.18 16.56 0.86
N TRP A 5 -7.23 16.70 -0.07
CA TRP A 5 -7.37 16.20 -1.44
C TRP A 5 -7.27 14.67 -1.50
N PHE A 6 -6.40 14.06 -0.69
CA PHE A 6 -6.29 12.59 -0.57
C PHE A 6 -7.59 11.95 -0.04
N ILE A 7 -8.14 12.48 1.06
CA ILE A 7 -9.42 12.00 1.61
C ILE A 7 -10.56 12.18 0.60
N SER A 8 -10.55 13.29 -0.15
CA SER A 8 -11.53 13.51 -1.22
C SER A 8 -11.41 12.48 -2.34
N LEU A 9 -10.19 12.05 -2.70
CA LEU A 9 -9.97 11.02 -3.71
C LEU A 9 -10.47 9.65 -3.27
N GLU A 10 -10.25 9.25 -2.01
CA GLU A 10 -10.77 7.98 -1.49
C GLU A 10 -12.29 7.87 -1.62
N ILE A 11 -13.01 8.96 -1.29
CA ILE A 11 -14.48 9.03 -1.43
C ILE A 11 -14.88 8.93 -2.91
N GLN A 12 -14.15 9.60 -3.82
CA GLN A 12 -14.41 9.52 -5.25
C GLN A 12 -14.21 8.10 -5.79
N PHE A 13 -13.12 7.42 -5.40
CA PHE A 13 -12.88 6.04 -5.79
C PHE A 13 -13.94 5.08 -5.26
N PHE A 14 -14.41 5.30 -4.03
CA PHE A 14 -15.52 4.54 -3.47
C PHE A 14 -16.81 4.70 -4.30
N ILE A 15 -17.19 5.94 -4.62
CA ILE A 15 -18.39 6.23 -5.43
C ILE A 15 -18.25 5.62 -6.84
N MET A 16 -17.09 5.77 -7.47
CA MET A 16 -16.82 5.19 -8.79
C MET A 16 -16.87 3.66 -8.76
N GLY A 17 -16.36 3.03 -7.70
CA GLY A 17 -16.46 1.59 -7.49
C GLY A 17 -17.90 1.10 -7.38
N CYS A 18 -18.75 1.82 -6.63
CA CYS A 18 -20.17 1.53 -6.54
C CYS A 18 -20.87 1.63 -7.90
N LEU A 19 -20.55 2.66 -8.70
CA LEU A 19 -21.09 2.84 -10.05
C LEU A 19 -20.67 1.71 -10.98
N ILE A 20 -19.40 1.30 -10.94
CA ILE A 20 -18.89 0.18 -11.74
C ILE A 20 -19.62 -1.12 -11.35
N MET A 21 -19.79 -1.39 -10.06
CA MET A 21 -20.52 -2.58 -9.59
C MET A 21 -21.99 -2.59 -10.00
N LEU A 22 -22.65 -1.43 -9.94
CA LEU A 22 -24.01 -1.27 -10.45
C LEU A 22 -24.06 -1.55 -11.95
N LEU A 23 -23.09 -1.05 -12.71
CA LEU A 23 -22.97 -1.29 -14.13
C LEU A 23 -22.74 -2.78 -14.44
N VAL A 24 -21.95 -3.49 -13.64
CA VAL A 24 -21.76 -4.95 -13.79
C VAL A 24 -23.10 -5.69 -13.70
N LYS A 25 -24.01 -5.27 -12.80
CA LYS A 25 -25.34 -5.89 -12.66
C LYS A 25 -26.23 -5.70 -13.89
N VAL A 26 -26.09 -4.57 -14.58
CA VAL A 26 -26.90 -4.24 -15.77
C VAL A 26 -26.26 -4.81 -17.04
N HIS A 27 -24.98 -4.49 -17.27
CA HIS A 27 -24.23 -4.89 -18.45
C HIS A 27 -22.77 -5.26 -18.11
N VAL A 28 -22.53 -6.55 -17.88
CA VAL A 28 -21.21 -7.10 -17.51
C VAL A 28 -20.11 -6.76 -18.52
N CYS A 29 -20.36 -6.91 -19.83
CA CYS A 29 -19.32 -6.69 -20.85
C CYS A 29 -18.79 -5.25 -20.86
N TYR A 30 -19.68 -4.26 -20.80
CA TYR A 30 -19.29 -2.84 -20.75
C TYR A 30 -18.52 -2.52 -19.47
N ALA A 31 -18.95 -3.05 -18.32
CA ALA A 31 -18.26 -2.83 -17.06
C ALA A 31 -16.83 -3.41 -17.07
N ILE A 32 -16.63 -4.59 -17.66
CA ILE A 32 -15.29 -5.19 -17.78
C ILE A 32 -14.40 -4.35 -18.69
N VAL A 33 -14.90 -3.91 -19.86
CA VAL A 33 -14.12 -3.08 -20.79
C VAL A 33 -13.73 -1.75 -20.15
N ILE A 34 -14.67 -1.07 -19.49
CA ILE A 34 -14.41 0.20 -18.81
C ILE A 34 -13.43 0.00 -17.66
N GLY A 35 -13.65 -0.98 -16.78
CA GLY A 35 -12.75 -1.25 -15.66
C GLY A 35 -11.33 -1.60 -16.11
N PHE A 36 -11.19 -2.45 -17.13
CA PHE A 36 -9.88 -2.82 -17.67
C PHE A 36 -9.18 -1.64 -18.36
N SER A 37 -9.92 -0.79 -19.08
CA SER A 37 -9.35 0.41 -19.68
C SER A 37 -8.81 1.38 -18.62
N ILE A 38 -9.54 1.60 -17.52
CA ILE A 38 -9.10 2.45 -16.41
C ILE A 38 -7.85 1.85 -15.75
N PHE A 39 -7.81 0.52 -15.59
CA PHE A 39 -6.65 -0.17 -15.04
C PHE A 39 -5.39 0.03 -15.88
N ILE A 40 -5.48 -0.13 -17.21
CA ILE A 40 -4.34 0.08 -18.12
C ILE A 40 -3.89 1.54 -18.09
N ILE A 41 -4.83 2.48 -18.15
CA ILE A 41 -4.52 3.92 -18.14
C ILE A 41 -3.84 4.29 -16.82
N ALA A 42 -4.35 3.80 -15.68
CA ALA A 42 -3.74 4.03 -14.37
C ALA A 42 -2.32 3.43 -14.28
N TRP A 43 -2.12 2.23 -14.83
CA TRP A 43 -0.80 1.60 -14.86
C TRP A 43 0.21 2.43 -15.66
N LEU A 44 -0.16 2.84 -16.88
CA LEU A 44 0.69 3.66 -17.73
C LEU A 44 0.93 5.06 -17.14
N ALA A 45 -0.08 5.66 -16.52
CA ALA A 45 0.08 6.95 -15.85
C ALA A 45 1.03 6.84 -14.65
N ALA A 46 0.93 5.76 -13.86
CA ALA A 46 1.84 5.51 -12.75
C ALA A 46 3.29 5.33 -13.22
N THR A 47 3.52 4.60 -14.32
CA THR A 47 4.88 4.41 -14.84
C THR A 47 5.47 5.72 -15.38
N MET A 48 4.67 6.51 -16.08
CA MET A 48 5.10 7.82 -16.59
C MET A 48 5.42 8.80 -15.46
N TRP A 49 4.64 8.80 -14.37
CA TRP A 49 4.91 9.63 -13.20
C TRP A 49 6.25 9.30 -12.54
N LEU A 50 6.62 8.01 -12.49
CA LEU A 50 7.93 7.59 -11.97
C LEU A 50 9.10 7.81 -12.95
N LEU A 51 8.83 8.07 -14.23
CA LEU A 51 9.87 8.38 -15.21
C LEU A 51 10.36 9.82 -15.12
N GLU A 52 9.54 10.72 -14.60
CA GLU A 52 9.84 12.15 -14.57
C GLU A 52 11.12 12.35 -13.74
N PRO A 53 12.20 12.93 -14.34
CA PRO A 53 13.45 13.08 -13.64
C PRO A 53 13.22 13.97 -12.44
N TYR A 54 13.47 13.44 -11.24
CA TYR A 54 13.69 14.27 -10.07
C TYR A 54 14.89 15.14 -10.37
N GLU A 55 14.66 16.38 -10.80
CA GLU A 55 15.67 17.39 -10.62
C GLU A 55 16.03 17.34 -9.14
N GLU A 56 17.29 17.02 -8.90
CA GLU A 56 17.92 16.99 -7.60
C GLU A 56 17.96 18.45 -7.12
N TYR A 57 16.79 18.98 -6.74
CA TYR A 57 16.67 20.24 -6.04
C TYR A 57 17.66 20.13 -4.88
N GLY A 58 18.63 21.06 -4.82
CA GLY A 58 19.76 21.02 -3.90
C GLY A 58 19.33 21.05 -2.44
N TYR A 59 18.84 19.94 -1.94
CA TYR A 59 18.40 19.74 -0.57
C TYR A 59 19.61 19.26 0.21
N SER A 60 20.10 20.12 1.10
CA SER A 60 21.33 19.92 1.85
C SER A 60 21.21 18.94 3.03
N THR A 61 20.01 18.41 3.31
CA THR A 61 19.79 17.51 4.45
C THR A 61 19.02 16.24 4.06
N THR A 62 19.48 15.10 4.59
CA THR A 62 18.89 13.76 4.36
C THR A 62 17.41 13.67 4.76
N LEU A 63 16.98 14.49 5.72
CA LEU A 63 15.60 14.56 6.22
C LEU A 63 14.62 15.14 5.17
N HIS A 64 15.04 16.13 4.38
CA HIS A 64 14.19 16.68 3.31
C HIS A 64 14.03 15.69 2.14
N TYR A 65 15.05 14.88 1.87
CA TYR A 65 14.98 13.82 0.87
C TYR A 65 13.99 12.70 1.25
N GLU A 66 13.99 12.23 2.51
CA GLU A 66 13.04 11.20 2.96
C GLU A 66 11.60 11.72 3.05
N LEU A 67 11.40 12.99 3.44
CA LEU A 67 10.06 13.57 3.46
C LEU A 67 9.53 13.83 2.04
N MET A 68 10.41 14.15 1.09
CA MET A 68 10.08 14.26 -0.33
C MET A 68 9.66 12.89 -0.88
N SER A 69 10.45 11.83 -0.66
CA SER A 69 10.13 10.49 -1.16
C SER A 69 8.83 9.94 -0.57
N PHE A 70 8.54 10.22 0.70
CA PHE A 70 7.26 9.83 1.32
C PHE A 70 6.06 10.58 0.72
N ASN A 71 6.15 11.90 0.55
CA ASN A 71 5.09 12.67 -0.10
C ASN A 71 4.90 12.24 -1.55
N LEU A 72 5.98 11.85 -2.22
CA LEU A 72 5.95 11.43 -3.61
C LEU A 72 5.21 10.10 -3.84
N VAL A 73 5.37 9.15 -2.93
CA VAL A 73 4.60 7.90 -2.95
C VAL A 73 3.11 8.17 -2.69
N LEU A 74 2.79 9.12 -1.80
CA LEU A 74 1.40 9.55 -1.58
C LEU A 74 0.82 10.35 -2.76
N ASP A 75 1.64 11.11 -3.47
CA ASP A 75 1.22 11.96 -4.58
C ASP A 75 0.88 11.16 -5.84
N ASN A 76 1.38 9.92 -5.98
CA ASN A 76 1.03 9.08 -7.12
C ASN A 76 -0.35 8.43 -6.96
N VAL A 77 -1.38 9.23 -7.22
CA VAL A 77 -2.80 8.84 -7.22
C VAL A 77 -3.05 7.58 -8.03
N CYS A 78 -2.29 7.37 -9.10
CA CYS A 78 -2.48 6.25 -10.03
C CYS A 78 -2.16 4.90 -9.38
N LEU A 79 -1.25 4.85 -8.39
CA LEU A 79 -0.94 3.62 -7.64
C LEU A 79 -2.10 3.17 -6.75
N PHE A 80 -2.94 4.09 -6.28
CA PHE A 80 -4.10 3.75 -5.44
C PHE A 80 -5.27 3.20 -6.26
N VAL A 81 -5.46 3.64 -7.51
CA VAL A 81 -6.57 3.19 -8.37
C VAL A 81 -6.52 1.68 -8.62
N MET A 82 -5.31 1.11 -8.74
CA MET A 82 -5.09 -0.30 -9.06
C MET A 82 -5.63 -1.28 -7.98
N PRO A 83 -5.28 -1.15 -6.68
CA PRO A 83 -5.84 -2.00 -5.62
C PRO A 83 -7.36 -1.89 -5.51
N TYR A 84 -7.94 -0.71 -5.73
CA TYR A 84 -9.40 -0.54 -5.70
C TYR A 84 -10.10 -1.37 -6.79
N LEU A 85 -9.63 -1.28 -8.04
CA LEU A 85 -10.19 -2.06 -9.16
C LEU A 85 -10.01 -3.57 -8.94
N LEU A 86 -8.84 -3.99 -8.48
CA LEU A 86 -8.54 -5.38 -8.16
C LEU A 86 -9.46 -5.91 -7.04
N GLY A 87 -9.72 -5.12 -6.00
CA GLY A 87 -10.66 -5.44 -4.93
C GLY A 87 -12.11 -5.56 -5.43
N LEU A 88 -12.55 -4.68 -6.33
CA LEU A 88 -13.86 -4.77 -6.98
C LEU A 88 -13.97 -6.05 -7.82
N CYS A 89 -12.95 -6.39 -8.61
CA CYS A 89 -12.92 -7.64 -9.37
C CYS A 89 -13.05 -8.86 -8.44
N LEU A 90 -12.30 -8.90 -7.34
CA LEU A 90 -12.40 -9.97 -6.34
C LEU A 90 -13.82 -10.07 -5.76
N GLY A 91 -14.42 -8.94 -5.35
CA GLY A 91 -15.79 -8.91 -4.82
C GLY A 91 -16.81 -9.46 -5.81
N TYR A 92 -16.68 -9.13 -7.10
CA TYR A 92 -17.55 -9.66 -8.14
C TYR A 92 -17.38 -11.17 -8.34
N VAL A 93 -16.14 -11.66 -8.35
CA VAL A 93 -15.84 -13.10 -8.49
C VAL A 93 -16.45 -13.89 -7.33
N ILE A 94 -16.31 -13.39 -6.10
CA ILE A 94 -16.90 -14.01 -4.89
C ILE A 94 -18.43 -14.05 -5.01
N PHE A 95 -19.05 -12.92 -5.36
CA PHE A 95 -20.50 -12.83 -5.52
C PHE A 95 -21.02 -13.81 -6.58
N LYS A 96 -20.37 -13.89 -7.75
CA LYS A 96 -20.79 -14.77 -8.84
C LYS A 96 -20.65 -16.25 -8.49
N SER A 97 -19.63 -16.59 -7.68
CA SER A 97 -19.34 -17.99 -7.37
C SER A 97 -20.10 -18.57 -6.18
N ASN A 98 -21.00 -17.80 -5.54
CA ASN A 98 -21.75 -18.23 -4.35
C ASN A 98 -20.87 -18.94 -3.31
N HIS A 99 -19.66 -18.41 -3.06
CA HIS A 99 -18.66 -18.97 -2.14
C HIS A 99 -18.14 -20.40 -2.47
N ASN A 100 -18.65 -21.07 -3.51
CA ASN A 100 -18.22 -22.41 -3.93
C ASN A 100 -17.09 -22.35 -4.97
N LEU A 101 -16.02 -21.61 -4.65
CA LEU A 101 -14.82 -21.58 -5.49
C LEU A 101 -13.96 -22.81 -5.18
N ASN A 102 -13.90 -23.76 -6.11
CA ASN A 102 -12.98 -24.89 -6.01
C ASN A 102 -11.66 -24.56 -6.73
N ILE A 103 -10.93 -23.57 -6.21
CA ILE A 103 -9.64 -23.16 -6.76
C ILE A 103 -8.61 -24.18 -6.29
N LYS A 104 -7.92 -24.84 -7.24
CA LYS A 104 -6.73 -25.63 -6.93
C LYS A 104 -5.67 -24.66 -6.39
N SER A 105 -5.41 -24.70 -5.09
CA SER A 105 -4.46 -23.79 -4.45
C SER A 105 -3.05 -24.04 -4.98
N CYS A 106 -2.59 -23.18 -5.88
CA CYS A 106 -1.23 -23.17 -6.39
C CYS A 106 -0.30 -22.44 -5.42
N TRP A 107 -0.04 -23.05 -4.26
CA TRP A 107 0.90 -22.52 -3.26
C TRP A 107 2.28 -22.19 -3.85
N CYS A 108 2.73 -22.94 -4.86
CA CYS A 108 4.00 -22.68 -5.56
C CYS A 108 4.02 -21.33 -6.28
N LEU A 109 2.91 -20.93 -6.93
CA LEU A 109 2.82 -19.65 -7.63
C LEU A 109 2.87 -18.49 -6.62
N PHE A 110 2.18 -18.66 -5.48
CA PHE A 110 2.18 -17.68 -4.40
C PHE A 110 3.57 -17.49 -3.80
N LEU A 111 4.27 -18.59 -3.50
CA LEU A 111 5.63 -18.54 -2.98
C LEU A 111 6.59 -17.88 -3.99
N ALA A 112 6.44 -18.19 -5.28
CA ALA A 112 7.23 -17.56 -6.34
C ALA A 112 6.98 -16.04 -6.44
N MET A 113 5.72 -15.60 -6.33
CA MET A 113 5.37 -14.18 -6.33
C MET A 113 5.94 -13.43 -5.12
N ILE A 114 5.94 -14.04 -3.93
CA ILE A 114 6.58 -13.47 -2.73
C ILE A 114 8.09 -13.35 -2.94
N MET A 115 8.74 -14.43 -3.37
CA MET A 115 10.19 -14.43 -3.59
C MET A 115 10.60 -13.40 -4.64
N PHE A 116 9.81 -13.26 -5.71
CA PHE A 116 10.04 -12.22 -6.72
C PHE A 116 9.87 -10.81 -6.15
N SER A 117 8.87 -10.58 -5.30
CA SER A 117 8.62 -9.26 -4.71
C SER A 117 9.71 -8.84 -3.73
N PHE A 118 10.25 -9.75 -2.92
CA PHE A 118 11.27 -9.44 -1.92
C PHE A 118 12.70 -9.46 -2.49
N PHE A 119 13.07 -10.49 -3.26
CA PHE A 119 14.44 -10.63 -3.75
C PHE A 119 14.61 -10.12 -5.18
N GLY A 120 13.58 -10.30 -6.01
CA GLY A 120 13.65 -9.94 -7.42
C GLY A 120 13.76 -8.45 -7.67
N TYR A 121 13.12 -7.63 -6.83
CA TYR A 121 13.16 -6.17 -6.96
C TYR A 121 14.57 -5.61 -6.71
N ASP A 122 15.16 -5.88 -5.55
CA ASP A 122 16.47 -5.34 -5.13
C ASP A 122 17.63 -5.75 -6.06
N LEU A 123 17.61 -7.00 -6.56
CA LEU A 123 18.63 -7.52 -7.45
C LEU A 123 18.59 -6.88 -8.86
N MET A 124 17.39 -6.50 -9.31
CA MET A 124 17.15 -5.97 -10.65
C MET A 124 17.33 -4.45 -10.70
N GLU A 125 17.07 -3.75 -9.59
CA GLU A 125 17.14 -2.29 -9.52
C GLU A 125 18.54 -1.73 -9.81
N GLN A 126 19.62 -2.47 -9.52
CA GLN A 126 20.99 -1.96 -9.68
C GLN A 126 21.49 -1.93 -11.13
N ARG A 127 20.87 -2.66 -12.06
CA ARG A 127 21.41 -2.86 -13.44
C ARG A 127 20.50 -2.40 -14.57
N LEU A 128 19.29 -1.95 -14.27
CA LEU A 128 18.26 -1.67 -15.28
C LEU A 128 18.18 -0.18 -15.65
N SER A 129 17.70 0.09 -16.87
CA SER A 129 17.38 1.45 -17.32
C SER A 129 16.23 2.05 -16.50
N GLN A 130 16.21 3.38 -16.34
CA GLN A 130 15.23 4.09 -15.50
C GLN A 130 13.77 3.78 -15.88
N LEU A 131 13.49 3.64 -17.19
CA LEU A 131 12.18 3.22 -17.67
C LEU A 131 11.81 1.84 -17.12
N VAL A 132 12.70 0.86 -17.23
CA VAL A 132 12.42 -0.50 -16.75
C VAL A 132 12.27 -0.54 -15.23
N LYS A 133 13.01 0.29 -14.48
CA LYS A 133 12.82 0.41 -13.03
C LYS A 133 11.43 0.92 -12.66
N ALA A 134 10.95 1.97 -13.32
CA ALA A 134 9.61 2.51 -13.08
C ALA A 134 8.51 1.48 -13.42
N PHE A 135 8.65 0.75 -14.53
CA PHE A 135 7.76 -0.36 -14.86
C PHE A 135 7.81 -1.46 -13.80
N LEU A 136 9.00 -1.88 -13.37
CA LEU A 136 9.14 -2.93 -12.37
C LEU A 136 8.49 -2.53 -11.04
N ASN A 137 8.73 -1.31 -10.57
CA ASN A 137 8.16 -0.81 -9.32
C ASN A 137 6.63 -0.77 -9.34
N THR A 138 6.03 -0.23 -10.39
CA THR A 138 4.56 -0.23 -10.53
C THR A 138 3.99 -1.65 -10.62
N THR A 139 4.67 -2.57 -11.32
CA THR A 139 4.23 -3.97 -11.38
C THR A 139 4.38 -4.71 -10.06
N ALA A 140 5.40 -4.38 -9.25
CA ALA A 140 5.56 -4.94 -7.92
C ALA A 140 4.38 -4.56 -7.01
N HIS A 141 3.88 -3.32 -7.10
CA HIS A 141 2.65 -2.93 -6.40
C HIS A 141 1.42 -3.75 -6.82
N ILE A 142 1.27 -4.04 -8.12
CA ILE A 142 0.19 -4.90 -8.63
C ILE A 142 0.35 -6.34 -8.11
N LEU A 143 1.58 -6.85 -8.11
CA LEU A 143 1.89 -8.19 -7.59
C LEU A 143 1.54 -8.31 -6.11
N TRP A 144 1.87 -7.30 -5.30
CA TRP A 144 1.45 -7.24 -3.90
C TRP A 144 -0.08 -7.30 -3.74
N CYS A 145 -0.81 -6.58 -4.58
CA CYS A 145 -2.28 -6.62 -4.56
C CYS A 145 -2.81 -8.02 -4.96
N ALA A 146 -2.20 -8.65 -5.97
CA ALA A 146 -2.53 -10.00 -6.40
C ALA A 146 -2.25 -11.05 -5.32
N LEU A 147 -1.16 -10.89 -4.55
CA LEU A 147 -0.84 -11.73 -3.40
C LEU A 147 -1.96 -11.65 -2.33
N ILE A 148 -2.45 -10.45 -2.02
CA ILE A 148 -3.54 -10.26 -1.06
C ILE A 148 -4.84 -10.89 -1.56
N ILE A 149 -5.19 -10.72 -2.84
CA ILE A 149 -6.35 -11.37 -3.45
C ILE A 149 -6.23 -12.89 -3.34
N TRP A 150 -5.06 -13.44 -3.62
CA TRP A 150 -4.82 -14.87 -3.50
C TRP A 150 -5.04 -15.37 -2.07
N ILE A 151 -4.50 -14.67 -1.06
CA ILE A 151 -4.72 -14.97 0.36
C ILE A 151 -6.23 -15.04 0.65
N ILE A 152 -6.99 -14.01 0.26
CA ILE A 152 -8.44 -13.96 0.49
C ILE A 152 -9.14 -15.15 -0.18
N LEU A 153 -8.84 -15.43 -1.45
CA LEU A 153 -9.43 -16.56 -2.18
C LEU A 153 -9.10 -17.89 -1.51
N THR A 154 -7.86 -18.11 -1.08
CA THR A 154 -7.47 -19.35 -0.40
C THR A 154 -8.18 -19.53 0.93
N CYS A 155 -8.36 -18.46 1.72
CA CYS A 155 -9.14 -18.51 2.96
C CYS A 155 -10.61 -18.88 2.73
N MET A 156 -11.18 -18.51 1.58
CA MET A 156 -12.57 -18.86 1.25
C MET A 156 -12.72 -20.29 0.72
N THR A 157 -11.63 -20.94 0.31
CA THR A 157 -11.62 -22.33 -0.13
C THR A 157 -11.26 -23.28 1.01
N ASN A 158 -11.73 -24.53 0.94
CA ASN A 158 -11.41 -25.59 1.93
C ASN A 158 -9.91 -25.96 2.03
N PHE A 159 -9.04 -25.35 1.22
CA PHE A 159 -7.59 -25.55 1.26
C PHE A 159 -6.86 -24.50 2.12
N GLY A 160 -7.60 -23.60 2.78
CA GLY A 160 -7.06 -22.46 3.54
C GLY A 160 -6.85 -22.69 5.04
N ASP A 161 -7.04 -23.90 5.59
CA ASP A 161 -7.06 -24.13 7.04
C ASP A 161 -5.85 -23.57 7.80
N LEU A 162 -4.64 -23.66 7.22
CA LEU A 162 -3.44 -23.10 7.82
C LEU A 162 -3.49 -21.56 7.88
N LEU A 163 -3.89 -20.91 6.78
CA LEU A 163 -4.02 -19.47 6.72
C LEU A 163 -5.15 -18.99 7.64
N ASN A 164 -6.28 -19.67 7.63
CA ASN A 164 -7.42 -19.36 8.47
C ASN A 164 -7.06 -19.45 9.97
N ASN A 165 -6.26 -20.44 10.38
CA ASN A 165 -5.79 -20.54 11.76
C ASN A 165 -4.84 -19.40 12.16
N VAL A 166 -3.99 -18.93 11.24
CA VAL A 166 -3.12 -17.77 11.47
C VAL A 166 -3.92 -16.48 11.54
N LEU A 167 -4.89 -16.29 10.64
CA LEU A 167 -5.73 -15.09 10.61
C LEU A 167 -6.75 -15.04 11.74
N ASN A 168 -7.21 -16.18 12.27
CA ASN A 168 -8.14 -16.24 13.40
C ASN A 168 -7.43 -16.19 14.77
N PHE A 169 -6.13 -15.86 14.78
CA PHE A 169 -5.37 -15.73 16.01
C PHE A 169 -5.87 -14.53 16.84
N LYS A 170 -5.88 -14.64 18.17
CA LYS A 170 -6.49 -13.60 19.04
C LYS A 170 -5.90 -12.20 18.84
N TYR A 171 -4.64 -12.10 18.39
CA TYR A 171 -3.94 -10.85 18.17
C TYR A 171 -4.12 -10.27 16.75
N THR A 172 -4.57 -11.06 15.78
CA THR A 172 -4.90 -10.55 14.44
C THR A 172 -6.23 -9.83 14.43
N HIS A 173 -7.18 -10.17 15.31
CA HIS A 173 -8.43 -9.44 15.48
C HIS A 173 -8.22 -7.97 15.91
N THR A 174 -7.12 -7.65 16.62
CA THR A 174 -6.75 -6.26 16.91
C THR A 174 -6.18 -5.52 15.70
N LEU A 175 -5.62 -6.23 14.72
CA LEU A 175 -5.10 -5.69 13.47
C LEU A 175 -6.20 -5.44 12.42
N GLU A 176 -7.36 -6.11 12.54
CA GLU A 176 -8.49 -5.96 11.61
C GLU A 176 -9.24 -4.62 11.74
N GLN A 177 -9.01 -3.86 12.82
CA GLN A 177 -9.72 -2.61 13.09
C GLN A 177 -8.83 -1.36 13.02
N PRO A 178 -8.07 -1.09 11.93
CA PRO A 178 -7.58 0.25 11.73
C PRO A 178 -8.81 1.10 11.36
N LYS A 179 -9.33 1.86 12.33
CA LYS A 179 -10.24 2.96 12.02
C LYS A 179 -9.54 3.83 10.98
N SER A 180 -10.24 4.37 9.97
CA SER A 180 -9.64 5.23 8.94
C SER A 180 -8.78 6.38 9.53
N ILE A 181 -9.11 6.79 10.76
CA ILE A 181 -8.34 7.74 11.58
C ILE A 181 -6.91 7.24 11.90
N CYS A 182 -6.70 5.95 12.11
CA CYS A 182 -5.39 5.34 12.37
C CYS A 182 -4.45 5.45 11.16
N LEU A 183 -5.00 5.32 9.95
CA LEU A 183 -4.27 5.50 8.69
C LEU A 183 -3.78 6.95 8.52
N LEU A 184 -4.55 7.93 9.01
CA LEU A 184 -4.15 9.34 9.08
C LEU A 184 -3.21 9.63 10.24
N LEU A 185 -3.38 8.95 11.37
CA LEU A 185 -2.56 9.16 12.57
C LEU A 185 -1.11 8.76 12.32
N ALA A 186 -0.85 7.63 11.65
CA ALA A 186 0.50 7.15 11.40
C ALA A 186 1.39 8.17 10.66
N PRO A 187 1.03 8.69 9.48
CA PRO A 187 1.84 9.69 8.80
C PRO A 187 1.84 11.04 9.51
N LEU A 188 0.78 11.39 10.24
CA LEU A 188 0.76 12.60 11.06
C LEU A 188 1.75 12.49 12.22
N ILE A 189 1.82 11.35 12.89
CA ILE A 189 2.81 11.03 13.92
C ILE A 189 4.21 11.04 13.31
N THR A 190 4.44 10.34 12.19
CA THR A 190 5.74 10.33 11.51
C THR A 190 6.20 11.74 11.16
N ARG A 191 5.30 12.59 10.66
CA ARG A 191 5.60 13.98 10.33
C ARG A 191 5.84 14.85 11.56
N LEU A 192 5.09 14.65 12.64
CA LEU A 192 5.33 15.33 13.92
C LEU A 192 6.69 14.94 14.51
N ILE A 193 7.05 13.66 14.44
CA ILE A 193 8.36 13.15 14.85
C ILE A 193 9.46 13.78 13.98
N LEU A 194 9.28 13.79 12.66
CA LEU A 194 10.28 14.35 11.74
C LEU A 194 10.47 15.86 11.92
N PHE A 195 9.40 16.62 12.20
CA PHE A 195 9.50 18.05 12.46
C PHE A 195 10.03 18.39 13.85
N SER A 196 9.91 17.47 14.81
CA SER A 196 10.42 17.65 16.17
C SER A 196 11.85 17.13 16.32
N ALA A 197 12.40 16.47 15.30
CA ALA A 197 13.74 15.89 15.33
C ALA A 197 14.77 16.86 14.74
N ASP A 198 15.68 17.35 15.59
CA ASP A 198 16.82 18.20 15.16
C ASP A 198 17.93 17.40 14.44
N THR A 199 17.81 16.07 14.38
CA THR A 199 18.76 15.16 13.73
C THR A 199 18.03 14.13 12.87
N PRO A 200 18.64 13.66 11.76
CA PRO A 200 18.00 12.67 10.88
C PRO A 200 17.73 11.38 11.66
N VAL A 201 16.47 10.93 11.63
CA VAL A 201 16.04 9.69 12.26
C VAL A 201 16.38 8.55 11.32
N TYR A 202 17.37 7.73 11.67
CA TYR A 202 17.62 6.49 10.98
C TYR A 202 16.62 5.45 11.50
N TRP A 203 15.92 4.73 10.63
CA TRP A 203 15.02 3.63 11.03
C TRP A 203 15.83 2.39 11.48
N SER A 204 16.75 2.58 12.41
CA SER A 204 17.46 1.53 13.14
C SER A 204 16.51 0.89 14.15
N ILE A 205 16.59 -0.44 14.27
CA ILE A 205 15.79 -1.24 15.21
C ILE A 205 15.82 -0.65 16.63
N GLY A 206 16.94 -0.03 17.03
CA GLY A 206 17.13 0.58 18.35
C GLY A 206 16.30 1.84 18.57
N GLN A 207 16.10 2.67 17.54
CA GLN A 207 15.30 3.90 17.67
C GLN A 207 13.81 3.56 17.77
N VAL A 208 13.32 2.60 16.98
CA VAL A 208 11.92 2.14 17.03
C VAL A 208 11.56 1.57 18.42
N VAL A 209 12.46 0.79 19.03
CA VAL A 209 12.25 0.25 20.39
C VAL A 209 12.24 1.36 21.44
N SER A 210 13.08 2.39 21.28
CA SER A 210 13.13 3.52 22.24
C SER A 210 11.87 4.40 22.22
N TYR A 211 11.23 4.57 21.06
CA TYR A 211 9.98 5.33 20.95
C TYR A 211 8.76 4.59 21.49
N PHE A 212 8.73 3.25 21.38
CA PHE A 212 7.61 2.44 21.88
C PHE A 212 7.78 1.99 23.34
N ASN A 213 8.99 2.01 23.90
CA ASN A 213 9.23 1.88 25.35
C ASN A 213 9.04 3.23 26.05
N PHE A 214 7.80 3.73 26.09
CA PHE A 214 7.44 4.84 26.95
C PHE A 214 7.34 4.33 28.40
N ASP A 215 8.47 4.32 29.11
CA ASP A 215 8.52 4.04 30.55
C ASP A 215 7.86 5.20 31.32
N PRO A 216 6.72 4.99 32.02
CA PRO A 216 5.97 6.06 32.70
C PRO A 216 6.68 6.65 33.94
N ARG A 217 7.97 6.36 34.17
CA ARG A 217 8.73 6.83 35.35
C ARG A 217 9.89 7.79 35.07
N SER A 218 10.12 8.23 33.84
CA SER A 218 11.17 9.22 33.58
C SER A 218 10.69 10.65 33.85
N LYS A 219 11.07 11.19 35.02
CA LYS A 219 10.91 12.62 35.33
C LYS A 219 11.81 13.43 34.39
N ILE A 220 11.20 14.14 33.44
CA ILE A 220 11.86 15.13 32.59
C ILE A 220 12.43 16.24 33.48
N ASN A 221 13.75 16.34 33.56
CA ASN A 221 14.44 17.38 34.31
C ASN A 221 14.60 18.60 33.39
N LEU A 222 13.66 19.54 33.47
CA LEU A 222 13.63 20.83 32.76
C LEU A 222 14.68 21.82 33.29
N ARG A 223 15.96 21.48 33.21
CA ARG A 223 17.05 22.45 33.32
C ARG A 223 18.01 22.20 32.18
N MET A 224 17.85 22.95 31.10
CA MET A 224 18.90 23.43 30.19
C MET A 224 18.21 24.19 29.04
N ILE A 225 17.48 25.25 29.40
CA ILE A 225 17.20 26.36 28.48
C ILE A 225 17.50 27.61 29.30
N LYS A 226 18.69 28.17 29.10
CA LYS A 226 18.95 29.59 29.37
C LYS A 226 19.38 30.20 28.04
N PHE A 227 18.68 31.31 27.76
CA PHE A 227 18.73 32.20 26.60
C PHE A 227 20.09 32.38 25.94
#